data_AF-A0A2V8HWH9-F1
#
_entry.id   AF-A0A2V8HWH9-F1
#
_cell.length_a   1.000
_cell.length_b   1.000
_cell.length_c   1.000
_cell.angle_alpha   90.00
_cell.angle_beta   90.00
_cell.angle_gamma   90.00
#
_symmetry.space_group_name_H-M   'P 1'
#
loop_
_entity.id
_entity.type
_entity.pdbx_description
1 polymer ?
#
loop_
_entity_poly.entity_id
_entity_poly.type
_entity_poly.pdbx_seq_one_letter_code
_entity_poly.pdbx_strand_id
1 'polypeptide(L)' 'MNRSRPTQNKRARERAQIEKRNQKAARREEAKIRRASNPQAATGEDPDIAGIIPGPQPSPYGDEEQ' A
#
# COMPACT_ATOMS: atom_id res chain seq x y z
N MET A 1 -33.28 36.72 -2.74
CA MET A 1 -32.24 35.90 -2.09
C MET A 1 -32.80 34.52 -1.75
N ASN A 2 -32.73 33.54 -2.67
CA ASN A 2 -33.07 32.15 -2.36
C ASN A 2 -31.77 31.33 -2.41
N ARG A 3 -31.09 31.19 -1.27
CA ARG A 3 -29.98 30.23 -1.13
C ARG A 3 -30.59 28.84 -1.25
N SER A 4 -30.58 28.28 -2.46
CA SER A 4 -31.21 27.02 -2.79
C SER A 4 -30.65 25.90 -1.92
N ARG A 5 -31.54 25.20 -1.21
CA ARG A 5 -31.17 24.05 -0.40
C ARG A 5 -30.49 23.02 -1.31
N PRO A 6 -29.34 22.45 -0.92
CA PRO A 6 -28.68 21.45 -1.74
C PRO A 6 -29.65 20.29 -1.98
N THR A 7 -29.73 19.88 -3.25
CA THR A 7 -30.56 18.75 -3.69
C THR A 7 -30.17 17.50 -2.89
N GLN A 8 -31.10 16.56 -2.75
CA GLN A 8 -30.84 15.32 -2.01
C GLN A 8 -29.61 14.58 -2.57
N ASN A 9 -29.44 14.60 -3.90
CA ASN A 9 -28.28 14.03 -4.59
C ASN A 9 -26.95 14.69 -4.17
N LYS A 10 -26.92 16.02 -4.00
CA LYS A 10 -25.72 16.73 -3.54
C LYS A 10 -25.34 16.31 -2.11
N ARG A 11 -26.32 16.21 -1.22
CA ARG A 11 -26.10 15.74 0.16
C ARG A 11 -25.64 14.29 0.24
N ALA A 12 -26.20 13.41 -0.58
CA ALA A 12 -25.74 12.01 -0.66
C ALA A 12 -24.27 11.93 -1.13
N ARG A 13 -23.91 12.69 -2.17
CA ARG A 13 -22.54 12.73 -2.69
C ARG A 13 -21.54 13.31 -1.70
N GLU A 14 -21.92 14.33 -0.94
CA GLU A 14 -21.08 14.91 0.11
C GLU A 14 -20.87 13.93 1.26
N ARG A 15 -21.93 13.24 1.72
CA ARG A 15 -21.82 12.19 2.74
C ARG A 15 -20.87 11.07 2.30
N ALA A 16 -21.03 10.56 1.08
CA ALA A 16 -20.17 9.50 0.54
C ALA A 16 -18.69 9.92 0.44
N GLN A 17 -18.43 11.19 0.08
CA GLN A 17 -17.05 11.71 0.04
C GLN A 17 -16.45 11.83 1.45
N ILE A 18 -17.22 12.31 2.43
CA ILE A 18 -16.77 12.41 3.83
C ILE A 18 -16.48 11.01 4.37
N GLU A 19 -17.39 10.06 4.18
CA GLU A 19 -17.22 8.68 4.62
C GLU A 19 -15.97 8.03 4.01
N LYS A 20 -15.76 8.18 2.70
CA LYS A 20 -14.56 7.68 2.01
C LYS A 20 -13.27 8.30 2.56
N ARG A 21 -13.27 9.60 2.90
CA ARG A 21 -12.12 10.27 3.51
C ARG A 21 -11.85 9.73 4.90
N ASN A 22 -12.89 9.55 5.72
CA ASN A 22 -12.78 9.00 7.07
C ASN A 22 -12.24 7.57 7.05
N GLN A 23 -12.79 6.70 6.19
CA GLN A 23 -12.29 5.33 6.01
C GLN A 23 -10.83 5.29 5.56
N LYS A 24 -10.43 6.20 4.64
CA LYS A 24 -9.04 6.30 4.19
C LYS A 24 -8.11 6.78 5.32
N ALA A 25 -8.56 7.69 6.17
CA ALA A 25 -7.80 8.15 7.34
C ALA A 25 -7.62 7.00 8.35
N ALA A 26 -8.70 6.30 8.71
CA ALA A 26 -8.64 5.14 9.61
C ALA A 26 -7.67 4.06 9.09
N ARG A 27 -7.76 3.70 7.80
CA ARG A 27 -6.83 2.72 7.18
C ARG A 27 -5.36 3.17 7.25
N ARG A 28 -5.09 4.47 7.14
CA ARG A 28 -3.72 5.01 7.24
C ARG A 28 -3.20 4.92 8.68
N GLU A 29 -4.04 5.20 9.66
CA GLU A 29 -3.72 5.07 11.07
C GLU A 29 -3.43 3.61 11.44
N GLU A 30 -4.31 2.68 11.02
CA GLU A 30 -4.10 1.24 11.18
C GLU A 30 -2.80 0.77 10.52
N ALA A 31 -2.50 1.24 9.30
CA ALA A 31 -1.26 0.88 8.61
C ALA A 31 -0.02 1.45 9.33
N LYS A 32 -0.11 2.65 9.91
CA LYS A 32 0.97 3.25 10.70
C LYS A 32 1.21 2.44 11.98
N ILE A 33 0.14 2.09 12.70
CA ILE A 33 0.21 1.25 13.90
C ILE A 33 0.83 -0.11 13.56
N ARG A 34 0.31 -0.78 12.52
CA ARG A 34 0.83 -2.08 12.08
C ARG A 34 2.31 -2.03 11.69
N ARG A 35 2.76 -0.98 11.00
CA ARG A 35 4.19 -0.82 10.68
C ARG A 35 5.05 -0.58 11.93
N ALA A 36 4.54 0.15 12.91
CA ALA A 36 5.24 0.41 14.16
C ALA A 36 5.23 -0.80 15.10
N SER A 37 4.17 -1.61 15.08
CA SER A 37 4.02 -2.82 15.88
C SER A 37 4.75 -4.01 15.27
N ASN A 38 4.99 -4.02 13.95
CA ASN A 38 5.75 -5.06 13.33
C ASN A 38 7.22 -4.87 13.73
N PRO A 39 7.84 -5.79 14.49
CA PRO A 39 9.26 -5.72 14.74
C PRO A 39 9.95 -5.69 13.38
N GLN A 40 10.73 -4.64 13.13
CA GLN A 40 11.64 -4.63 11.97
C GLN A 40 12.47 -5.92 12.08
N ALA A 41 12.49 -6.73 11.02
CA ALA A 41 13.23 -7.98 11.02
C ALA A 41 14.65 -7.71 11.53
N ALA A 42 15.05 -8.43 12.59
CA ALA A 42 16.17 -8.09 13.47
C ALA A 42 17.55 -8.14 12.80
N THR A 43 17.63 -8.38 11.50
CA THR A 43 18.88 -8.64 10.77
C THR A 43 18.97 -8.00 9.39
N GLY A 44 18.02 -7.13 9.01
CA GLY A 44 18.16 -6.28 7.82
C GLY A 44 18.03 -6.96 6.44
N GLU A 45 17.91 -8.30 6.38
CA GLU A 45 17.68 -9.06 5.14
C GLU A 45 16.48 -10.01 5.30
N ASP A 46 15.64 -10.09 4.26
CA ASP A 46 14.50 -11.01 4.19
C ASP A 46 15.03 -12.43 3.88
N PRO A 47 14.67 -13.47 4.65
CA PRO A 47 15.12 -14.84 4.37
C PRO A 47 14.75 -15.32 2.96
N ASP A 48 13.67 -14.80 2.37
CA ASP A 48 13.26 -15.17 1.00
C ASP A 48 14.12 -14.47 -0.07
N ILE A 49 14.74 -13.33 0.26
CA ILE A 49 15.58 -12.56 -0.68
C ILE A 49 17.08 -12.74 -0.45
N ALA A 50 17.47 -13.24 0.73
CA ALA A 50 18.85 -13.43 1.13
C ALA A 50 19.57 -14.36 0.13
N GLY A 51 20.67 -13.88 -0.46
CA GLY A 51 21.45 -14.65 -1.43
C GLY A 51 20.92 -14.66 -2.87
N ILE A 52 19.81 -13.97 -3.18
CA ILE A 52 19.38 -13.77 -4.56
C ILE A 52 20.26 -12.69 -5.21
N ILE A 53 20.95 -13.07 -6.28
CA ILE A 53 21.75 -12.15 -7.10
C ILE A 53 20.82 -11.56 -8.19
N PRO A 54 20.64 -10.24 -8.28
CA PRO A 54 19.85 -9.64 -9.35
C PRO A 54 20.56 -9.82 -10.69
N GLY A 55 19.85 -10.37 -11.67
CA GLY A 55 20.38 -10.63 -13.00
C GLY A 55 19.74 -11.86 -13.63
N PRO A 56 20.10 -12.18 -14.89
CA PRO A 56 19.75 -13.47 -15.47
C PRO A 56 20.34 -14.59 -14.61
N GLN A 57 19.53 -15.61 -14.33
CA GLN A 57 20.01 -16.81 -13.64
C GLN A 57 21.10 -17.46 -14.51
N PRO A 58 22.25 -17.87 -13.92
CA PRO A 58 23.30 -18.54 -14.68
C PRO A 58 22.75 -19.79 -15.38
N SER A 59 23.25 -20.08 -16.57
CA SER A 59 22.89 -21.29 -17.31
C SER A 59 23.22 -22.53 -16.47
N PRO A 60 22.27 -23.47 -16.28
CA PRO A 60 22.54 -24.72 -15.56
C PRO A 60 23.55 -25.62 -16.28
N TYR A 61 23.88 -25.33 -17.54
CA TYR A 61 24.82 -26.09 -18.37
C TYR A 61 26.16 -25.38 -18.58
N GLY A 62 26.45 -24.32 -17.81
CA GLY A 62 27.69 -23.54 -17.94
C GLY A 62 27.70 -22.65 -19.18
N ASP A 63 28.58 -21.65 -19.14
CA ASP A 63 28.84 -20.73 -20.25
C ASP A 63 29.72 -21.45 -21.30
N GLU A 64 29.19 -22.50 -21.92
CA GLU A 64 29.83 -23.22 -23.01
C GLU A 64 29.37 -22.72 -24.38
N GLU A 65 29.26 -21.40 -24.58
CA GLU A 65 29.05 -20.82 -25.91
C GLU A 65 29.94 -19.57 -26.10
N GLN A 66 31.12 -19.83 -26.69
CA GLN A 66 32.01 -18.94 -27.48
C GLN A 66 32.63 -17.70 -26.84
#